data_AF-X1IB01-F1
#
_entry.id   AF-X1IB01-F1
#
_cell.length_a   1.000
_cell.length_b   1.000
_cell.length_c   1.000
_cell.angle_alpha   90.00
_cell.angle_beta   90.00
_cell.angle_gamma   90.00
#
_symmetry.space_group_name_H-M   'P 1'
#
loop_
_entity.id
_entity.type
_entity.pdbx_description
1 polymer ?
#
loop_
_entity_poly.entity_id
_entity_poly.type
_entity_poly.pdbx_seq_one_letter_code
_entity_poly.pdbx_strand_id
1 'polypeptide(L)'
;LIHEYRKLPFFDPDLPLELLPENWLRPQAAALFNEYHGLLTEKANEYFDSVSENYEAQGGLKQKGPKALTKDLVEAGAKRAEKSK
;
A
#
# COMPACT_ATOMS: atom_id res chain seq x y z
N LEU A 1 -10.22 -7.69 10.03
CA LEU A 1 -9.65 -6.69 9.09
C LEU A 1 -9.12 -7.33 7.81
N ILE A 2 -8.10 -8.19 7.82
CA ILE A 2 -7.54 -8.83 6.61
C ILE A 2 -8.60 -9.59 5.76
N HIS A 3 -9.56 -10.25 6.41
CA HIS A 3 -10.57 -11.06 5.72
C HIS A 3 -11.49 -10.24 4.78
N GLU A 4 -11.88 -9.03 5.18
CA GLU A 4 -12.77 -8.18 4.37
C GLU A 4 -12.04 -7.53 3.19
N TYR A 5 -10.78 -7.14 3.39
CA TYR A 5 -9.96 -6.52 2.32
C TYR A 5 -9.58 -7.50 1.21
N ARG A 6 -9.56 -8.83 1.47
CA ARG A 6 -9.28 -9.83 0.42
C ARG A 6 -10.33 -9.86 -0.69
N LYS A 7 -11.50 -9.26 -0.48
CA LYS A 7 -12.56 -9.19 -1.49
C LYS A 7 -12.36 -8.07 -2.51
N LEU A 8 -11.51 -7.07 -2.22
CA LEU A 8 -11.30 -5.90 -3.09
C LEU A 8 -10.95 -6.24 -4.55
N PRO A 9 -10.02 -7.18 -4.83
CA PRO A 9 -9.71 -7.55 -6.21
C PRO A 9 -10.88 -8.20 -6.96
N PHE A 10 -11.89 -8.71 -6.26
CA PHE A 10 -13.09 -9.27 -6.89
C PHE A 10 -14.10 -8.19 -7.29
N PHE A 11 -13.96 -6.98 -6.76
CA PHE A 11 -14.83 -5.84 -7.07
C PHE A 11 -14.26 -4.93 -8.17
N ASP A 12 -12.93 -4.84 -8.30
CA ASP A 12 -12.27 -4.04 -9.35
C ASP A 12 -11.84 -4.93 -10.52
N PRO A 13 -12.44 -4.80 -11.71
CA PRO A 13 -12.07 -5.59 -12.88
C PRO A 13 -10.77 -5.09 -13.57
N ASP A 14 -10.12 -4.04 -13.06
CA ASP A 14 -8.89 -3.45 -13.59
C ASP A 14 -8.97 -3.09 -15.10
N LEU A 15 -10.14 -2.60 -15.52
CA LEU A 15 -10.35 -2.10 -16.88
C LEU A 15 -10.02 -0.59 -16.99
N PRO A 16 -9.70 -0.11 -18.20
CA PRO A 16 -9.70 1.32 -18.51
C PRO A 16 -11.01 2.00 -18.09
N LEU A 17 -10.93 3.26 -17.64
CA LEU A 17 -12.09 3.98 -17.08
C LEU A 17 -13.22 4.14 -18.11
N GLU A 18 -12.87 4.24 -19.39
CA GLU A 18 -13.82 4.39 -20.51
C GLU A 18 -14.70 3.15 -20.72
N LEU A 19 -14.28 1.99 -20.18
CA LEU A 19 -14.99 0.72 -20.28
C LEU A 19 -15.80 0.38 -19.02
N LEU A 20 -15.78 1.27 -18.01
CA LEU A 20 -16.45 1.08 -16.74
C LEU A 20 -17.79 1.82 -16.69
N PRO A 21 -18.72 1.41 -15.81
CA PRO A 21 -19.95 2.16 -15.57
C PRO A 21 -19.68 3.62 -15.17
N GLU A 22 -20.62 4.50 -15.49
CA GLU A 22 -20.59 5.88 -15.01
C GLU A 22 -20.51 5.92 -13.47
N ASN A 23 -19.72 6.86 -12.94
CA ASN A 23 -19.47 7.01 -11.49
C ASN A 23 -18.72 5.83 -10.82
N TRP A 24 -17.93 5.07 -11.57
CA TRP A 24 -17.07 4.04 -10.99
C TRP A 24 -16.11 4.61 -9.94
N LEU A 25 -16.06 3.97 -8.75
CA LEU A 25 -15.42 4.51 -7.55
C LEU A 25 -13.89 4.38 -7.50
N ARG A 26 -13.27 3.75 -8.51
CA ARG A 26 -11.84 3.43 -8.50
C ARG A 26 -10.93 4.65 -8.29
N PRO A 27 -11.12 5.80 -8.97
CA PRO A 27 -10.30 6.98 -8.74
C PRO A 27 -10.42 7.53 -7.31
N GLN A 28 -11.63 7.58 -6.76
CA GLN A 28 -11.89 8.10 -5.42
C GLN A 28 -11.32 7.17 -4.35
N ALA A 29 -11.48 5.86 -4.52
CA ALA A 29 -10.90 4.85 -3.64
C ALA A 29 -9.36 4.92 -3.65
N ALA A 30 -8.75 5.07 -4.84
CA ALA A 30 -7.31 5.22 -4.97
C ALA A 30 -6.80 6.50 -4.29
N ALA A 31 -7.50 7.63 -4.47
CA ALA A 31 -7.15 8.88 -3.81
C ALA A 31 -7.20 8.76 -2.27
N LEU A 32 -8.29 8.19 -1.74
CA LEU A 32 -8.46 7.96 -0.31
C LEU A 32 -7.35 7.05 0.24
N PHE A 33 -7.03 5.96 -0.47
CA PHE A 33 -5.95 5.07 -0.07
C PHE A 33 -4.61 5.80 -0.01
N ASN A 34 -4.28 6.58 -1.03
CA ASN A 34 -3.02 7.32 -1.09
C ASN A 34 -2.90 8.37 0.02
N GLU A 35 -3.98 9.08 0.33
CA GLU A 35 -4.03 10.07 1.41
C GLU A 35 -3.73 9.41 2.76
N TYR A 36 -4.48 8.36 3.12
CA TYR A 36 -4.29 7.67 4.39
C TYR A 36 -2.95 6.94 4.46
N HIS A 37 -2.49 6.37 3.35
CA HIS A 37 -1.15 5.79 3.28
C HIS A 37 -0.10 6.86 3.59
N GLY A 38 -0.18 8.04 2.96
CA GLY A 38 0.73 9.16 3.24
C GLY A 38 0.72 9.58 4.71
N LEU A 39 -0.46 9.69 5.33
CA LEU A 39 -0.62 10.08 6.72
C LEU A 39 -0.10 9.04 7.73
N LEU A 40 -0.22 7.75 7.40
CA LEU A 40 0.00 6.66 8.36
C LEU A 40 1.33 5.93 8.19
N THR A 41 1.97 5.99 7.02
CA THR A 41 3.15 5.15 6.69
C THR A 41 4.28 5.33 7.68
N GLU A 42 4.65 6.57 7.99
CA GLU A 42 5.79 6.85 8.89
C GLU A 42 5.55 6.24 10.27
N LYS A 43 4.43 6.60 10.92
CA LYS A 43 4.05 6.12 12.25
C LYS A 43 3.88 4.59 12.30
N ALA A 44 3.31 4.01 11.24
CA ALA A 44 3.14 2.56 11.15
C ALA A 44 4.48 1.85 11.05
N ASN A 45 5.43 2.39 10.28
CA ASN A 45 6.78 1.84 10.17
C ASN A 45 7.55 1.97 11.47
N GLU A 46 7.52 3.14 12.12
CA GLU A 46 8.15 3.36 13.44
C GLU A 46 7.67 2.34 14.48
N TYR A 47 6.35 2.11 14.54
CA TYR A 47 5.78 1.10 15.43
C TYR A 47 6.21 -0.31 15.06
N PHE A 48 6.18 -0.64 13.76
CA PHE A 48 6.61 -1.95 13.28
C PHE A 48 8.08 -2.23 13.62
N ASP A 49 8.97 -1.27 13.41
CA ASP A 49 10.39 -1.38 13.74
C ASP A 49 10.57 -1.60 15.24
N SER A 50 9.89 -0.82 16.09
CA SER A 50 9.92 -0.99 17.55
C SER A 50 9.49 -2.39 18.01
N VAL A 51 8.40 -2.93 17.45
CA VAL A 51 7.91 -4.27 17.79
C VAL A 51 8.88 -5.34 17.27
N SER A 52 9.43 -5.15 16.08
CA SER A 52 10.37 -6.08 15.45
C SER A 52 11.68 -6.16 16.21
N GLU A 53 12.25 -5.03 16.60
CA GLU A 53 13.46 -4.95 17.42
C GLU A 53 13.28 -5.64 18.78
N ASN A 54 12.13 -5.43 19.41
CA ASN A 54 11.79 -6.09 20.68
C ASN A 54 11.69 -7.62 20.51
N TYR A 55 11.07 -8.08 19.43
CA TYR A 55 10.97 -9.52 19.13
C TYR A 55 12.35 -10.17 18.91
N GLU A 56 13.26 -9.49 18.20
CA GLU A 56 14.64 -9.95 18.00
C GLU A 56 15.43 -9.99 19.32
N ALA A 57 15.25 -8.98 20.18
CA ALA A 57 15.88 -8.93 21.50
C ALA A 57 15.43 -10.09 22.42
N GLN A 58 14.23 -10.65 22.19
CA GLN A 58 13.68 -11.79 22.92
C GLN A 58 14.09 -13.15 22.35
N GLY A 59 15.03 -13.19 21.39
CA GLY A 59 15.52 -14.43 20.78
C GLY A 59 14.68 -14.91 19.60
N GLY A 60 13.86 -14.03 19.02
CA GLY A 60 13.18 -14.28 17.76
C GLY A 60 14.16 -14.58 16.61
N LEU A 61 13.72 -15.39 15.65
CA LEU A 61 14.51 -15.66 14.43
C LEU A 61 14.73 -14.37 13.65
N LYS A 62 15.99 -14.02 13.36
CA LYS A 62 16.36 -12.92 12.45
C LYS A 62 15.73 -13.08 11.07
N GLN A 63 14.53 -12.54 10.90
CA GLN A 63 13.92 -12.42 9.59
C GLN A 63 14.48 -11.17 8.93
N LYS A 64 15.20 -11.36 7.82
CA LYS A 64 15.70 -10.25 7.00
C LYS A 64 14.50 -9.63 6.28
N GLY A 65 13.79 -8.74 6.98
CA GLY A 65 12.77 -7.90 6.35
C GLY A 65 13.39 -7.16 5.15
N PRO A 66 12.62 -6.90 4.08
CA PRO A 66 13.12 -6.14 2.94
C PRO A 66 13.55 -4.75 3.40
N LYS A 67 14.86 -4.60 3.62
CA LYS A 67 15.51 -3.34 3.94
C LYS A 67 15.34 -2.46 2.71
N ALA A 68 14.51 -1.42 2.83
CA ALA A 68 14.15 -0.48 1.77
C ALA A 68 13.25 -1.07 0.65
N LEU A 69 11.95 -1.19 0.93
CA LEU A 69 10.92 -1.19 -0.12
C LEU A 69 10.25 0.19 -0.29
N THR A 70 10.49 1.12 0.63
CA THR A 70 9.74 2.39 0.69
C THR A 70 10.22 3.45 -0.29
N LYS A 71 11.53 3.49 -0.63
CA LYS A 71 12.02 4.48 -1.60
C LYS A 71 11.66 4.09 -3.04
N ASP A 72 11.84 2.81 -3.39
CA ASP A 72 11.68 2.34 -4.78
C ASP A 72 10.21 2.16 -5.20
N LEU A 73 9.30 1.76 -4.29
CA LEU A 73 7.87 1.64 -4.61
C LEU A 73 7.16 2.99 -4.73
N VAL A 74 7.55 3.98 -3.93
CA VAL A 74 7.02 5.36 -4.04
C VAL A 74 7.48 5.99 -5.35
N GLU A 75 8.74 5.78 -5.75
CA GLU A 75 9.25 6.24 -7.05
C GLU A 75 8.60 5.49 -8.23
N ALA A 76 8.38 4.18 -8.12
CA ALA A 76 7.71 3.39 -9.14
C ALA A 76 6.22 3.76 -9.30
N GLY A 77 5.54 4.10 -8.20
CA GLY A 77 4.17 4.62 -8.20
C GLY A 77 4.07 6.00 -8.85
N ALA A 78 4.98 6.92 -8.51
CA ALA A 78 5.03 8.26 -9.08
C ALA A 78 5.32 8.25 -10.60
N LYS A 79 6.22 7.38 -11.07
CA LYS A 79 6.57 7.27 -12.50
C LYS A 79 5.46 6.69 -13.39
N ARG A 80 4.49 5.97 -12.82
CA ARG A 80 3.35 5.43 -13.58
C ARG A 80 2.27 6.48 -13.86
N ALA A 81 2.14 7.48 -13.00
CA ALA A 81 1.23 8.61 -13.19
C ALA A 81 1.72 9.61 -14.25
N GLU A 82 3.04 9.73 -14.44
CA GLU A 82 3.63 10.69 -15.38
C GLU A 82 3.64 10.21 -16.85
N LYS A 83 3.51 8.89 -17.09
CA LYS A 83 3.64 8.28 -18.43
C LYS A 83 2.32 8.11 -19.19
N SER A 84 1.22 8.62 -18.64
CA SER A 84 -0.13 8.48 -19.21
C SER A 84 -0.75 9.83 -19.62
N LYS A 85 0.09 10.84 -19.91
CA LYS A 85 -0.31 12.14 -20.42
C LYS A 85 0.20 12.37 -21.83
#